data_AF-A0A813ZGH3-F1
#
_entry.id   AF-A0A813ZGH3-F1
#
_cell.length_a   1.000
_cell.length_b   1.000
_cell.length_c   1.000
_cell.angle_alpha   90.00
_cell.angle_beta   90.00
_cell.angle_gamma   90.00
#
_symmetry.space_group_name_H-M   'P 1'
#
loop_
_entity.id
_entity.type
_entity.pdbx_description
1 polymer ?
#
loop_
_entity_poly.entity_id
_entity_poly.type
_entity_poly.pdbx_seq_one_letter_code
_entity_poly.pdbx_strand_id
1 'polypeptide(L)'
;MGTNSSLLATPYSMALDLANNLCISNRNNNRIQKYLAGSLTGSTIAGQSNGIGGSILNDLNFPADVELDSSGNVYIVDSHNHRVLYWTIGSSSGMIVTSVAGTSNSQLDTPYGIVHDWNSSIFYVTDQNNHRVMSYLSNSTVGTVVAGNNGQRSSIGNLFGFIIK
;
A
#
# COMPACT_ATOMS: atom_id res chain seq x y z
N MET A 1 7.08 -13.55 19.86
CA MET A 1 7.18 -12.92 18.53
C MET A 1 8.43 -13.48 17.86
N GLY A 2 8.30 -14.10 16.69
CA GLY A 2 9.41 -14.80 16.04
C GLY A 2 10.40 -13.83 15.41
N THR A 3 11.66 -13.86 15.84
CA THR A 3 12.79 -13.08 15.32
C THR A 3 13.39 -13.65 14.04
N ASN A 4 12.83 -14.74 13.51
CA ASN A 4 13.24 -15.29 12.22
C ASN A 4 12.66 -14.42 11.10
N SER A 5 13.54 -13.82 10.28
CA SER A 5 13.19 -12.93 9.18
C SER A 5 12.30 -13.57 8.11
N SER A 6 12.08 -14.89 8.16
CA SER A 6 11.20 -15.63 7.23
C SER A 6 9.77 -15.88 7.76
N LEU A 7 9.48 -15.65 9.04
CA LEU A 7 8.15 -15.95 9.60
C LEU A 7 7.11 -14.86 9.27
N LEU A 8 5.92 -15.31 8.89
CA LEU A 8 4.73 -14.48 8.77
C LEU A 8 4.04 -14.39 10.14
N ALA A 9 3.62 -13.20 10.55
CA ALA A 9 2.82 -13.02 11.76
C ALA A 9 1.34 -12.82 11.41
N THR A 10 1.07 -11.94 10.45
CA THR A 10 -0.30 -11.69 9.96
C THR A 10 -0.19 -11.26 8.49
N PRO A 11 -0.05 -12.22 7.56
CA PRO A 11 -0.11 -11.91 6.14
C PRO A 11 -1.49 -11.33 5.83
N TYR A 12 -1.52 -10.16 5.17
CA TYR A 12 -2.75 -9.40 5.00
C TYR A 12 -3.16 -9.26 3.53
N SER A 13 -2.19 -8.93 2.68
CA SER A 13 -2.36 -8.84 1.22
C SER A 13 -1.18 -9.51 0.52
N MET A 14 -1.36 -9.82 -0.76
CA MET A 14 -0.35 -10.44 -1.60
C MET A 14 -0.40 -9.94 -3.05
N ALA A 15 0.76 -9.90 -3.68
CA ALA A 15 0.91 -9.59 -5.10
C ALA A 15 2.01 -10.45 -5.73
N LEU A 16 1.92 -10.65 -7.05
CA LEU A 16 2.93 -11.38 -7.82
C LEU A 16 3.75 -10.41 -8.67
N ASP A 17 5.05 -10.67 -8.79
CA ASP A 17 5.87 -10.04 -9.83
C ASP A 17 5.81 -10.82 -11.15
N LEU A 18 6.42 -10.28 -12.21
CA LEU A 18 6.46 -10.92 -13.54
C LEU A 18 7.19 -12.27 -13.56
N ALA A 19 7.96 -12.60 -12.54
CA ALA A 19 8.64 -13.89 -12.37
C ALA A 19 7.86 -14.85 -11.45
N ASN A 20 6.62 -14.52 -11.11
CA ASN A 20 5.74 -15.26 -10.19
C ASN A 20 6.30 -15.38 -8.76
N ASN A 21 7.16 -14.45 -8.34
CA ASN A 21 7.56 -14.34 -6.95
C ASN A 21 6.44 -13.65 -6.16
N LEU A 22 6.19 -14.14 -4.95
CA LEU A 22 5.10 -13.70 -4.09
C LEU A 22 5.59 -12.59 -3.15
N CYS A 23 4.99 -11.41 -3.23
CA CYS A 23 5.13 -10.38 -2.22
C CYS A 23 3.95 -10.41 -1.28
N ILE A 24 4.21 -10.25 0.02
CA ILE A 24 3.21 -10.34 1.09
C ILE A 24 3.37 -9.13 1.99
N SER A 25 2.25 -8.45 2.25
CA SER A 25 2.18 -7.52 3.37
C SER A 25 2.10 -8.30 4.68
N ASN A 26 3.20 -8.34 5.44
CA ASN A 26 3.30 -9.02 6.73
C ASN A 26 2.97 -8.03 7.85
N ARG A 27 1.68 -7.65 7.91
CA ARG A 27 1.15 -6.49 8.62
C ARG A 27 1.63 -6.34 10.06
N ASN A 28 1.51 -7.38 10.87
CA ASN A 28 1.89 -7.32 12.29
C ASN A 28 3.42 -7.41 12.53
N ASN A 29 4.19 -7.71 11.50
CA ASN A 29 5.65 -7.56 11.51
C ASN A 29 6.10 -6.28 10.78
N ASN A 30 5.20 -5.37 10.42
CA ASN A 30 5.53 -4.06 9.85
C ASN A 30 6.50 -4.13 8.66
N ARG A 31 6.34 -5.13 7.79
CA ARG A 31 7.27 -5.38 6.68
C ARG A 31 6.59 -5.98 5.46
N ILE A 32 7.21 -5.78 4.31
CA ILE A 32 6.87 -6.49 3.08
C ILE A 32 7.88 -7.62 2.87
N GLN A 33 7.37 -8.82 2.66
CA GLN A 33 8.18 -10.03 2.44
C GLN A 33 8.06 -10.47 0.99
N LYS A 34 9.17 -10.87 0.37
CA LYS A 34 9.20 -11.49 -0.95
C LYS A 34 9.65 -12.94 -0.84
N TYR A 35 8.92 -13.84 -1.49
CA TYR A 35 9.22 -15.26 -1.62
C TYR A 35 9.46 -15.56 -3.09
N LEU A 36 10.60 -16.17 -3.41
CA LEU A 36 10.83 -16.65 -4.76
C LEU A 36 9.88 -17.81 -5.08
N ALA A 37 9.51 -17.97 -6.35
CA ALA A 37 8.63 -19.05 -6.79
C ALA A 37 9.17 -20.43 -6.31
N GLY A 38 8.35 -21.15 -5.55
CA GLY A 38 8.71 -22.45 -4.96
C GLY A 38 9.54 -22.40 -3.66
N SER A 39 9.93 -21.21 -3.18
CA SER A 39 10.64 -21.04 -1.91
C SER A 39 9.67 -21.02 -0.72
N LEU A 40 10.06 -21.68 0.38
CA LEU A 40 9.40 -21.56 1.68
C LEU A 40 10.03 -20.48 2.59
N THR A 41 11.13 -19.88 2.15
CA THR A 41 11.82 -18.80 2.85
C THR A 41 11.63 -17.49 2.10
N GLY A 42 11.32 -16.44 2.86
CA GLY A 42 11.14 -15.09 2.34
C GLY A 42 12.21 -14.13 2.84
N SER A 43 12.39 -13.04 2.11
CA SER A 43 13.27 -11.93 2.47
C SER A 43 12.47 -10.64 2.62
N THR A 44 12.88 -9.79 3.57
CA THR A 44 12.29 -8.46 3.73
C THR A 44 12.77 -7.55 2.62
N ILE A 45 11.84 -6.93 1.89
CA ILE A 45 12.13 -6.02 0.79
C ILE A 45 11.74 -4.56 1.08
N ALA A 46 10.92 -4.33 2.12
CA ALA A 46 10.58 -3.01 2.64
C ALA A 46 10.14 -3.10 4.11
N GLY A 47 10.35 -2.03 4.88
CA GLY A 47 10.08 -1.96 6.32
C GLY A 47 11.19 -2.56 7.19
N GLN A 48 10.91 -2.78 8.48
CA GLN A 48 11.93 -3.15 9.46
C GLN A 48 12.12 -4.66 9.61
N SER A 49 13.36 -5.07 9.90
CA SER A 49 13.70 -6.47 10.21
C SER A 49 13.30 -6.90 11.62
N ASN A 50 13.22 -5.95 12.57
CA ASN A 50 12.89 -6.20 13.97
C ASN A 50 11.39 -6.35 14.24
N GLY A 51 10.54 -6.07 13.24
CA GLY A 51 9.09 -6.18 13.33
C GLY A 51 8.38 -5.07 14.11
N ILE A 52 9.12 -4.05 14.58
CA ILE A 52 8.57 -2.95 15.37
C ILE A 52 8.20 -1.82 14.43
N GLY A 53 6.94 -1.39 14.47
CA GLY A 53 6.44 -0.33 13.59
C GLY A 53 7.03 1.05 13.93
N GLY A 54 7.03 1.93 12.94
CA GLY A 54 7.55 3.30 13.04
C GLY A 54 7.00 4.20 11.94
N SER A 55 7.28 5.50 12.01
CA SER A 55 6.71 6.52 11.11
C SER A 55 7.71 7.20 10.18
N ILE A 56 9.02 6.98 10.39
CA ILE A 56 10.07 7.45 9.48
C ILE A 56 10.02 6.69 8.14
N LEU A 57 10.70 7.19 7.10
CA LEU A 57 10.54 6.66 5.73
C LEU A 57 11.15 5.27 5.50
N ASN A 58 12.04 4.83 6.38
CA ASN A 58 12.58 3.47 6.43
C ASN A 58 11.71 2.49 7.23
N ASP A 59 10.61 2.98 7.79
CA ASP A 59 9.76 2.25 8.71
C ASP A 59 8.34 2.13 8.17
N LEU A 60 7.69 1.00 8.43
CA LEU A 60 6.26 0.82 8.16
C LEU A 60 5.50 0.68 9.48
N ASN A 61 4.18 0.86 9.41
CA ASN A 61 3.26 0.68 10.50
C ASN A 61 1.94 0.10 9.97
N PHE A 62 1.78 -1.21 10.20
CA PHE A 62 0.61 -1.97 9.80
C PHE A 62 0.32 -1.84 8.29
N PRO A 63 1.28 -2.21 7.42
CA PRO A 63 1.06 -2.17 5.98
C PRO A 63 -0.17 -3.02 5.63
N ALA A 64 -1.13 -2.46 4.92
CA ALA A 64 -2.38 -3.12 4.60
C ALA A 64 -2.33 -3.79 3.22
N ASP A 65 -1.67 -3.15 2.25
CA ASP A 65 -1.63 -3.64 0.88
C ASP A 65 -0.29 -3.35 0.20
N VAL A 66 0.00 -4.13 -0.85
CA VAL A 66 1.22 -4.05 -1.63
C VAL A 66 0.96 -4.38 -3.10
N GLU A 67 1.46 -3.54 -4.00
CA GLU A 67 1.51 -3.81 -5.44
C GLU A 67 2.94 -3.63 -5.98
N LEU A 68 3.23 -4.26 -7.12
CA LEU A 68 4.54 -4.17 -7.77
C LEU A 68 4.45 -3.49 -9.12
N ASP A 69 5.45 -2.66 -9.44
CA ASP A 69 5.69 -2.23 -10.81
C ASP A 69 6.42 -3.31 -11.63
N SER A 70 6.57 -3.07 -12.93
CA SER A 70 7.27 -4.00 -13.85
C SER A 70 8.76 -4.19 -13.55
N SER A 71 9.36 -3.30 -12.75
CA SER A 71 10.75 -3.39 -12.28
C SER A 71 10.86 -4.12 -10.93
N GLY A 72 9.73 -4.51 -10.34
CA GLY A 72 9.64 -5.16 -9.04
C GLY A 72 9.72 -4.21 -7.84
N ASN A 73 9.68 -2.89 -8.04
CA ASN A 73 9.53 -1.91 -6.96
C ASN A 73 8.11 -1.98 -6.42
N VAL A 74 7.92 -1.58 -5.16
CA VAL A 74 6.66 -1.81 -4.47
C VAL A 74 5.95 -0.51 -4.09
N TYR A 75 4.65 -0.46 -4.35
CA TYR A 75 3.75 0.50 -3.75
C TYR A 75 3.16 -0.13 -2.49
N ILE A 76 3.18 0.58 -1.37
CA ILE A 76 2.81 0.06 -0.06
C ILE A 76 1.78 0.99 0.56
N VAL A 77 0.64 0.44 0.95
CA VAL A 77 -0.34 1.15 1.78
C VAL A 77 0.07 1.01 3.24
N ASP A 78 0.71 2.06 3.76
CA ASP A 78 1.23 2.13 5.12
C ASP A 78 0.14 2.70 6.07
N SER A 79 -0.81 1.82 6.39
CA SER A 79 -2.16 2.18 6.85
C SER A 79 -2.16 3.02 8.13
N HIS A 80 -1.43 2.63 9.17
CA HIS A 80 -1.40 3.37 10.44
C HIS A 80 -0.51 4.62 10.38
N ASN A 81 0.25 4.82 9.30
CA ASN A 81 0.93 6.08 9.02
C ASN A 81 0.13 6.96 8.04
N HIS A 82 -1.08 6.54 7.65
CA HIS A 82 -1.99 7.30 6.79
C HIS A 82 -1.33 7.74 5.47
N ARG A 83 -0.55 6.85 4.86
CA ARG A 83 0.25 7.15 3.66
C ARG A 83 0.36 6.00 2.68
N VAL A 84 0.72 6.34 1.44
CA VAL A 84 1.20 5.39 0.45
C VAL A 84 2.66 5.69 0.16
N LEU A 85 3.50 4.66 0.24
CA LEU A 85 4.91 4.73 -0.09
C LEU A 85 5.19 3.99 -1.40
N TYR A 86 6.20 4.47 -2.13
CA TYR A 86 6.85 3.74 -3.21
C TYR A 86 8.25 3.39 -2.75
N TRP A 87 8.63 2.13 -2.88
CA TRP A 87 9.90 1.62 -2.38
C TRP A 87 10.66 0.91 -3.50
N THR A 88 11.75 1.54 -3.91
CA THR A 88 12.69 0.95 -4.87
C THR A 88 13.42 -0.23 -4.22
N ILE A 89 13.42 -1.40 -4.85
CA ILE A 89 14.10 -2.59 -4.29
C ILE A 89 15.58 -2.29 -4.06
N GLY A 90 16.07 -2.63 -2.87
CA GLY A 90 17.44 -2.35 -2.42
C GLY A 90 17.64 -0.97 -1.79
N SER A 91 16.63 -0.08 -1.83
CA SER A 91 16.64 1.17 -1.06
C SER A 91 16.45 0.90 0.43
N SER A 92 17.05 1.75 1.27
CA SER A 92 16.85 1.75 2.73
C SER A 92 15.57 2.45 3.17
N SER A 93 14.89 3.18 2.28
CA SER A 93 13.69 3.95 2.61
C SER A 93 12.76 4.11 1.42
N GLY A 94 11.46 4.24 1.72
CA GLY A 94 10.44 4.59 0.75
C GLY A 94 10.40 6.08 0.41
N MET A 95 9.75 6.39 -0.69
CA MET A 95 9.36 7.74 -1.12
C MET A 95 7.86 7.90 -0.88
N ILE A 96 7.45 9.06 -0.37
CA ILE A 96 6.03 9.36 -0.23
C ILE A 96 5.42 9.51 -1.63
N VAL A 97 4.46 8.64 -1.94
CA VAL A 97 3.60 8.80 -3.12
C VAL A 97 2.45 9.72 -2.75
N THR A 98 1.83 9.48 -1.59
CA THR A 98 0.82 10.38 -1.03
C THR A 98 0.71 10.29 0.49
N SER A 99 0.34 11.46 1.03
CA SER A 99 -0.36 11.76 2.28
C SER A 99 0.34 11.75 3.64
N VAL A 100 -0.34 12.50 4.50
CA VAL A 100 -0.39 12.57 5.96
C VAL A 100 -1.88 12.46 6.36
N ALA A 101 -2.19 12.21 7.63
CA ALA A 101 -3.58 12.07 8.10
C ALA A 101 -4.47 13.28 7.77
N GLY A 102 -5.72 13.04 7.36
CA GLY A 102 -6.76 14.07 7.20
C GLY A 102 -7.80 13.74 6.13
N THR A 103 -8.63 14.73 5.78
CA THR A 103 -9.83 14.55 4.93
C THR A 103 -9.76 15.29 3.60
N SER A 104 -8.72 16.09 3.35
CA SER A 104 -8.54 16.78 2.08
C SER A 104 -8.17 15.80 0.97
N ASN A 105 -8.20 16.25 -0.30
CA ASN A 105 -7.83 15.39 -1.43
C ASN A 105 -6.33 15.03 -1.48
N SER A 106 -5.49 15.67 -0.66
CA SER A 106 -4.06 15.35 -0.51
C SER A 106 -3.75 14.58 0.77
N GLN A 107 -4.79 14.16 1.49
CA GLN A 107 -4.70 13.46 2.77
C GLN A 107 -5.46 12.14 2.68
N LEU A 108 -5.07 11.18 3.52
CA LEU A 108 -5.73 9.90 3.70
C LEU A 108 -5.99 9.69 5.19
N ASP A 109 -6.94 8.83 5.54
CA ASP A 109 -7.18 8.34 6.87
C ASP A 109 -7.34 6.81 6.86
N THR A 110 -6.31 6.12 7.35
CA THR A 110 -6.23 4.66 7.45
C THR A 110 -6.51 4.01 6.10
N PRO A 111 -5.73 4.35 5.05
CA PRO A 111 -5.92 3.73 3.75
C PRO A 111 -5.68 2.21 3.85
N TYR A 112 -6.30 1.47 2.95
CA TYR A 112 -6.35 0.01 3.07
C TYR A 112 -5.87 -0.75 1.85
N GLY A 113 -6.50 -0.55 0.69
CA GLY A 113 -6.12 -1.15 -0.57
C GLY A 113 -5.58 -0.12 -1.55
N ILE A 114 -4.75 -0.59 -2.49
CA ILE A 114 -4.28 0.15 -3.64
C ILE A 114 -4.45 -0.69 -4.91
N VAL A 115 -4.84 -0.06 -6.02
CA VAL A 115 -4.77 -0.68 -7.35
C VAL A 115 -4.23 0.30 -8.39
N HIS A 116 -3.31 -0.16 -9.24
CA HIS A 116 -2.69 0.67 -10.29
C HIS A 116 -3.23 0.33 -11.68
N ASP A 117 -3.79 1.32 -12.37
CA ASP A 117 -3.95 1.32 -13.82
C ASP A 117 -2.65 1.79 -14.48
N TRP A 118 -1.82 0.81 -14.86
CA TRP A 118 -0.52 1.05 -15.51
C TRP A 118 -0.64 1.71 -16.88
N ASN A 119 -1.76 1.55 -17.59
CA ASN A 119 -1.95 2.13 -18.91
C ASN A 119 -2.20 3.65 -18.83
N SER A 120 -2.90 4.09 -17.80
CA SER A 120 -3.23 5.52 -17.60
C SER A 120 -2.32 6.22 -16.59
N SER A 121 -1.36 5.52 -15.98
CA SER A 121 -0.55 6.05 -14.86
C SER A 121 -1.42 6.60 -13.72
N ILE A 122 -2.52 5.90 -13.40
CA ILE A 122 -3.42 6.24 -12.31
C ILE A 122 -3.38 5.13 -11.28
N PHE A 123 -3.28 5.47 -10.00
CA PHE A 123 -3.54 4.51 -8.93
C PHE A 123 -4.75 4.95 -8.11
N TYR A 124 -5.46 3.97 -7.55
CA TYR A 124 -6.63 4.15 -6.73
C TYR A 124 -6.32 3.65 -5.32
N VAL A 125 -6.72 4.41 -4.32
CA VAL A 125 -6.51 4.07 -2.91
C VAL A 125 -7.85 4.07 -2.19
N THR A 126 -8.16 3.01 -1.46
CA THR A 126 -9.31 3.01 -0.55
C THR A 126 -8.94 3.77 0.71
N ASP A 127 -9.58 4.90 0.95
CA ASP A 127 -9.36 5.79 2.08
C ASP A 127 -10.41 5.48 3.17
N GLN A 128 -10.12 4.44 3.97
CA GLN A 128 -11.13 3.66 4.68
C GLN A 128 -11.95 4.48 5.67
N ASN A 129 -11.30 5.26 6.52
CA ASN A 129 -11.99 6.06 7.54
C ASN A 129 -12.66 7.30 6.96
N ASN A 130 -12.22 7.74 5.77
CA ASN A 130 -12.91 8.79 5.02
C ASN A 130 -14.02 8.25 4.13
N HIS A 131 -14.27 6.93 4.10
CA HIS A 131 -15.34 6.27 3.33
C HIS A 131 -15.37 6.59 1.84
N ARG A 132 -14.17 6.71 1.25
CA ARG A 132 -14.02 7.09 -0.14
C ARG A 132 -12.93 6.29 -0.85
N VAL A 133 -12.98 6.31 -2.17
CA VAL A 133 -11.91 5.85 -3.05
C VAL A 133 -11.33 7.06 -3.76
N MET A 134 -10.02 7.19 -3.68
CA MET A 134 -9.26 8.29 -4.25
C MET A 134 -8.50 7.80 -5.48
N SER A 135 -8.58 8.52 -6.60
CA SER A 135 -7.69 8.32 -7.75
C SER A 135 -6.57 9.36 -7.75
N TYR A 136 -5.37 8.95 -8.09
CA TYR A 136 -4.20 9.81 -8.21
C TYR A 136 -3.45 9.52 -9.50
N LEU A 137 -2.98 10.57 -10.18
CA LEU A 137 -1.93 10.40 -11.18
C LEU A 137 -0.63 10.01 -10.45
N SER A 138 0.17 9.11 -11.02
CA SER A 138 1.40 8.58 -10.38
C SER A 138 2.42 9.64 -9.97
N ASN A 139 2.33 10.86 -10.52
CA ASN A 139 3.18 12.01 -10.21
C ASN A 139 2.48 13.10 -9.37
N SER A 140 1.26 12.84 -8.87
CA SER A 140 0.47 13.79 -8.09
C SER A 140 0.25 13.29 -6.67
N THR A 141 0.49 14.16 -5.69
CA THR A 141 0.11 13.92 -4.29
C THR A 141 -1.33 14.35 -3.99
N VAL A 142 -2.01 15.00 -4.94
CA VAL A 142 -3.40 15.44 -4.83
C VAL A 142 -4.29 14.52 -5.68
N GLY A 143 -5.28 13.91 -5.05
CA GLY A 143 -6.20 12.97 -5.69
C GLY A 143 -7.56 13.56 -6.01
N THR A 144 -8.43 12.71 -6.55
CA THR A 144 -9.85 13.00 -6.79
C THR A 144 -10.70 11.89 -6.20
N VAL A 145 -11.82 12.23 -5.57
CA VAL A 145 -12.79 11.23 -5.10
C VAL A 145 -13.50 10.62 -6.31
N VAL A 146 -13.39 9.31 -6.50
CA VAL A 146 -14.04 8.57 -7.61
C VAL A 146 -15.21 7.70 -7.15
N ALA A 147 -15.25 7.35 -5.87
CA ALA A 147 -16.37 6.66 -5.25
C ALA A 147 -16.47 6.98 -3.75
N GLY A 148 -17.68 6.90 -3.20
CA GLY A 148 -17.95 7.21 -1.80
C GLY A 148 -18.10 8.71 -1.53
N ASN A 149 -18.14 9.08 -0.26
CA ASN A 149 -18.33 10.45 0.23
C ASN A 149 -17.45 10.69 1.46
N ASN A 150 -17.11 11.95 1.73
CA ASN A 150 -16.20 12.37 2.80
C ASN A 150 -16.86 12.28 4.20
N GLY A 151 -17.52 11.16 4.53
CA GLY A 151 -18.23 10.96 5.80
C GLY A 151 -19.26 9.83 5.79
N GLN A 152 -19.41 9.14 6.93
CA GLN A 152 -20.29 7.97 7.13
C GLN A 152 -21.69 8.13 6.50
N ARG A 153 -22.06 7.15 5.65
CA ARG A 153 -23.46 6.83 5.29
C ARG A 153 -24.31 8.01 4.79
N SER A 154 -23.84 8.79 3.81
CA SER A 154 -24.76 9.62 3.02
C SER A 154 -25.43 8.76 1.93
N SER A 155 -26.75 8.85 1.82
CA SER A 155 -27.66 8.01 1.02
C SER A 155 -27.53 8.14 -0.51
N ILE A 156 -26.45 8.75 -1.02
CA ILE A 156 -26.16 8.87 -2.45
C ILE A 156 -24.65 8.73 -2.66
N GLY A 157 -24.15 7.50 -2.67
CA GLY A 157 -22.81 7.20 -3.17
C GLY A 157 -22.86 7.13 -4.69
N ASN A 158 -22.50 8.22 -5.38
CA ASN A 158 -22.38 8.20 -6.83
C ASN A 158 -21.11 7.41 -7.20
N LEU A 159 -21.29 6.27 -7.87
CA LEU A 159 -20.22 5.62 -8.63
C LEU A 159 -20.00 6.48 -9.87
N PHE A 160 -18.93 7.29 -9.88
CA PHE A 160 -18.55 8.01 -11.10
C PHE A 160 -17.91 6.99 -12.05
N GLY A 161 -18.74 6.40 -12.92
CA GLY A 161 -18.38 5.64 -14.12
C GLY A 161 -17.06 4.87 -14.06
N PHE A 162 -17.11 3.63 -13.57
CA PHE A 162 -15.96 2.74 -13.56
C PHE A 162 -15.96 1.89 -14.84
N ILE A 163 -14.89 1.99 -15.63
CA ILE A 163 -14.48 0.95 -16.58
C ILE A 163 -13.05 0.58 -16.21
N ILE A 164 -12.87 -0.55 -15.55
CA ILE A 164 -11.59 -1.26 -15.61
C ILE A 164 -11.54 -1.88 -17.00
N LYS A 165 -10.51 -1.56 -17.78
CA LYS A 165 -10.17 -2.33 -18.98
C LYS A 165 -9.05 -3.30 -18.66
#